data_AF-A0A419HL87-F1
#
_entry.id   AF-A0A419HL87-F1
#
_cell.length_a   1.000
_cell.length_b   1.000
_cell.length_c   1.000
_cell.angle_alpha   90.00
_cell.angle_beta   90.00
_cell.angle_gamma   90.00
#
_symmetry.space_group_name_H-M   'P 1'
#
loop_
_entity.id
_entity.type
_entity.pdbx_description
1 polymer ?
#
loop_
_entity_poly.entity_id
_entity_poly.type
_entity_poly.pdbx_seq_one_letter_code
_entity_poly.pdbx_strand_id
1 'polypeptide(L)'
;MNVTVSVALISAGAALFGSALTALSSAWLTSRQLRHQRGLAQDQRLHDRSSQQRQHRREAYEQFLAQVDAAYRLLDQAWQSAPFTDHPNWEAGFVARRVMDETYVRVQLEGPAEVAASAAAVVKSVGKEFRLVERTAVEHESGDLSPAELDSVGRSAAVKARFATTEDFILVARSTLNGELGG
;
A
#
# COMPACT_ATOMS: atom_id res chain seq x y z
N MET A 1 -59.59 -0.42 -62.23
CA MET A 1 -59.34 0.06 -60.85
C MET A 1 -58.61 -0.94 -59.95
N ASN A 2 -58.61 -2.26 -60.21
CA ASN A 2 -57.94 -3.24 -59.33
C ASN A 2 -56.40 -3.22 -59.38
N VAL A 3 -55.79 -2.96 -60.55
CA VAL A 3 -54.32 -3.09 -60.73
C VAL A 3 -53.54 -2.04 -59.93
N THR A 4 -54.02 -0.80 -59.85
CA THR A 4 -53.37 0.30 -59.12
C THR A 4 -53.37 0.06 -57.61
N VAL A 5 -54.44 -0.55 -57.07
CA VAL A 5 -54.57 -0.89 -55.65
C VAL A 5 -53.62 -2.02 -55.27
N SER A 6 -53.47 -3.03 -56.14
CA SER A 6 -52.52 -4.13 -55.92
C SER A 6 -51.07 -3.66 -55.92
N VAL A 7 -50.68 -2.76 -56.83
CA VAL A 7 -49.33 -2.20 -56.87
C VAL A 7 -49.04 -1.34 -55.63
N ALA A 8 -50.01 -0.55 -55.16
CA ALA A 8 -49.87 0.22 -53.93
C ALA A 8 -49.71 -0.67 -52.69
N LEU A 9 -50.46 -1.77 -52.61
CA LEU A 9 -50.34 -2.75 -51.51
C LEU A 9 -49.00 -3.49 -51.52
N ILE A 10 -48.50 -3.88 -52.70
CA ILE A 10 -47.20 -4.54 -52.84
C ILE A 10 -46.06 -3.58 -52.45
N SER A 11 -46.11 -2.32 -52.91
CA SER A 11 -45.13 -1.30 -52.55
C SER A 11 -45.17 -0.95 -51.06
N ALA A 12 -46.35 -0.82 -50.47
CA ALA A 12 -46.50 -0.59 -49.03
C ALA A 12 -45.98 -1.78 -48.20
N GLY A 13 -46.26 -3.01 -48.64
CA GLY A 13 -45.71 -4.22 -48.03
C GLY A 13 -44.19 -4.29 -48.13
N ALA A 14 -43.61 -3.98 -49.29
CA ALA A 14 -42.16 -3.96 -49.50
C ALA A 14 -41.46 -2.88 -48.62
N ALA A 15 -42.08 -1.71 -48.46
CA ALA A 15 -41.57 -0.64 -47.58
C ALA A 15 -41.62 -1.03 -46.09
N LEU A 16 -42.69 -1.71 -45.65
CA LEU A 16 -42.80 -2.22 -44.28
C LEU A 16 -41.80 -3.35 -44.00
N PHE A 17 -41.62 -4.29 -44.94
CA PHE A 17 -40.62 -5.36 -44.80
C PHE A 17 -39.19 -4.80 -44.81
N GLY A 18 -38.88 -3.84 -45.69
CA GLY A 18 -37.58 -3.17 -45.73
C GLY A 18 -37.25 -2.42 -44.44
N SER A 19 -38.22 -1.70 -43.88
CA SER A 19 -38.04 -0.99 -42.59
C SER A 19 -37.95 -1.96 -41.41
N ALA A 20 -38.73 -3.04 -41.38
CA ALA A 20 -38.65 -4.07 -40.35
C ALA A 20 -37.30 -4.81 -40.33
N LEU A 21 -36.78 -5.20 -41.50
CA LEU A 21 -35.46 -5.83 -41.61
C LEU A 21 -34.35 -4.89 -41.15
N THR A 22 -34.43 -3.60 -41.52
CA THR A 22 -33.46 -2.58 -41.10
C THR A 22 -33.50 -2.36 -39.58
N ALA A 23 -34.70 -2.37 -38.97
CA ALA A 23 -34.86 -2.25 -37.52
C ALA A 23 -34.28 -3.48 -36.79
N LEU A 24 -34.50 -4.69 -37.30
CA LEU A 24 -33.95 -5.93 -36.76
C LEU A 24 -32.43 -5.99 -36.86
N SER A 25 -31.85 -5.64 -38.01
CA SER A 25 -30.40 -5.63 -38.19
C SER A 25 -29.73 -4.59 -37.29
N SER A 26 -30.35 -3.41 -37.16
CA SER A 26 -29.87 -2.35 -36.27
C SER A 26 -29.96 -2.76 -34.80
N ALA A 27 -31.06 -3.40 -34.38
CA ALA A 27 -31.22 -3.92 -33.03
C ALA A 27 -30.20 -5.03 -32.71
N TRP A 28 -29.93 -5.92 -33.66
CA TRP A 28 -28.93 -6.98 -33.50
C TRP A 28 -27.51 -6.43 -33.40
N LEU A 29 -27.14 -5.48 -34.26
CA LEU A 29 -25.83 -4.82 -34.23
C LEU A 29 -25.62 -4.08 -32.92
N THR A 30 -26.63 -3.31 -32.48
CA THR A 30 -26.61 -2.58 -31.21
C THR A 30 -26.48 -3.55 -30.02
N SER A 31 -27.22 -4.67 -30.05
CA SER A 31 -27.16 -5.70 -29.01
C SER A 31 -25.78 -6.37 -28.93
N ARG A 32 -25.09 -6.53 -30.06
CA ARG A 32 -23.73 -7.08 -30.13
C ARG A 32 -22.71 -6.06 -29.63
N GLN A 33 -22.86 -4.79 -30.01
CA GLN A 33 -22.00 -3.70 -29.56
C GLN A 33 -22.11 -3.45 -28.05
N LEU A 34 -23.32 -3.49 -27.48
CA LEU A 34 -23.54 -3.38 -26.04
C LEU A 34 -22.92 -4.55 -25.25
N ARG A 35 -22.97 -5.78 -25.78
CA ARG A 35 -22.29 -6.93 -25.14
C ARG A 35 -20.78 -6.76 -25.13
N HIS A 36 -20.20 -6.29 -26.22
CA HIS A 36 -18.76 -6.04 -26.30
C HIS A 36 -18.33 -4.91 -25.35
N GLN A 37 -19.09 -3.81 -25.29
CA GLN A 37 -18.85 -2.72 -24.34
C GLN A 37 -18.96 -3.16 -22.87
N ARG A 38 -19.89 -4.08 -22.55
CA ARG A 38 -20.00 -4.65 -21.19
C ARG A 38 -18.78 -5.50 -20.83
N GLY A 39 -18.28 -6.31 -21.76
CA GLY A 39 -17.04 -7.08 -21.56
C GLY A 39 -15.85 -6.17 -21.30
N LEU A 40 -15.62 -5.19 -22.17
CA LEU A 40 -14.54 -4.21 -22.00
C LEU A 40 -14.66 -3.43 -20.68
N ALA A 41 -15.87 -3.03 -20.28
CA ALA A 41 -16.10 -2.34 -19.02
C ALA A 41 -15.84 -3.22 -17.79
N GLN A 42 -16.08 -4.54 -17.89
CA GLN A 42 -15.75 -5.48 -16.82
C GLN A 42 -14.25 -5.69 -16.71
N ASP A 43 -13.57 -5.91 -17.83
CA ASP A 43 -12.12 -6.07 -17.87
C ASP A 43 -11.41 -4.82 -17.35
N GLN A 44 -11.86 -3.64 -17.78
CA GLN A 44 -11.33 -2.36 -17.29
C GLN A 44 -11.51 -2.22 -15.77
N ARG A 45 -12.68 -2.57 -15.23
CA ARG A 45 -12.93 -2.51 -13.77
C ARG A 45 -12.03 -3.46 -12.98
N LEU A 46 -11.73 -4.64 -13.51
CA LEU A 46 -10.83 -5.59 -12.85
C LEU A 46 -9.39 -5.06 -12.86
N HIS A 47 -8.93 -4.52 -14.00
CA HIS A 47 -7.63 -3.88 -14.11
C HIS A 47 -7.52 -2.68 -13.16
N ASP A 48 -8.54 -1.81 -13.14
CA ASP A 48 -8.59 -0.63 -12.28
C ASP A 48 -8.57 -1.01 -10.79
N ARG A 49 -9.28 -2.06 -10.38
CA ARG A 49 -9.24 -2.56 -8.99
C ARG A 49 -7.86 -3.07 -8.62
N SER A 50 -7.23 -3.85 -9.50
CA SER A 50 -5.89 -4.38 -9.25
C SER A 50 -4.85 -3.25 -9.14
N SER A 51 -4.96 -2.21 -9.97
CA SER A 51 -4.06 -1.07 -9.94
C SER A 51 -4.28 -0.20 -8.71
N GLN A 52 -5.53 0.03 -8.32
CA GLN A 52 -5.88 0.73 -7.08
C GLN A 52 -5.36 -0.01 -5.85
N GLN A 53 -5.53 -1.33 -5.77
CA GLN A 53 -5.02 -2.13 -4.66
C GLN A 53 -3.48 -2.07 -4.57
N ARG A 54 -2.79 -2.17 -5.72
CA ARG A 54 -1.33 -1.98 -5.77
C ARG A 54 -0.91 -0.60 -5.27
N GLN A 55 -1.66 0.43 -5.64
CA GLN A 55 -1.37 1.79 -5.23
C GLN A 55 -1.58 1.98 -3.71
N HIS A 56 -2.68 1.47 -3.14
CA HIS A 56 -2.93 1.53 -1.70
C HIS A 56 -1.83 0.81 -0.90
N ARG A 57 -1.39 -0.37 -1.36
CA ARG A 57 -0.26 -1.09 -0.75
C ARG A 57 1.03 -0.28 -0.78
N ARG A 58 1.36 0.30 -1.93
CA ARG A 58 2.54 1.16 -2.07
C ARG A 58 2.49 2.31 -1.07
N GLU A 59 1.36 3.01 -1.02
CA GLU A 59 1.16 4.14 -0.08
C GLU A 59 1.28 3.70 1.38
N ALA A 60 0.69 2.54 1.75
CA ALA A 60 0.80 2.01 3.11
C ALA A 60 2.26 1.66 3.47
N TYR A 61 3.01 1.05 2.55
CA TYR A 61 4.41 0.68 2.78
C TYR A 61 5.32 1.90 2.85
N GLU A 62 5.11 2.89 1.98
CA GLU A 62 5.84 4.17 2.01
C GLU A 62 5.58 4.95 3.30
N GLN A 63 4.31 5.05 3.72
CA GLN A 63 3.95 5.69 4.98
C GLN A 63 4.59 4.99 6.18
N PHE A 64 4.57 3.65 6.21
CA PHE A 64 5.22 2.88 7.27
C PHE A 64 6.72 3.14 7.32
N LEU A 65 7.42 3.09 6.18
CA LEU A 65 8.86 3.38 6.11
C LEU A 65 9.19 4.80 6.55
N ALA A 66 8.36 5.78 6.20
CA ALA A 66 8.55 7.15 6.65
C ALA A 66 8.47 7.28 8.18
N GLN A 67 7.54 6.57 8.83
CA GLN A 67 7.43 6.58 10.30
C GLN A 67 8.57 5.80 10.98
N VAL A 68 9.02 4.71 10.36
CA VAL A 68 10.21 3.97 10.81
C VAL A 68 11.46 4.86 10.73
N ASP A 69 11.66 5.61 9.64
CA ASP A 69 12.78 6.58 9.54
C ASP A 69 12.68 7.68 10.60
N ALA A 70 11.48 8.22 10.83
CA ALA A 70 11.26 9.22 11.88
C ALA A 70 11.62 8.68 13.29
N ALA A 71 11.23 7.44 13.59
CA ALA A 71 11.58 6.78 14.84
C ALA A 71 13.10 6.54 14.97
N TYR A 72 13.77 6.12 13.90
CA TYR A 72 15.21 5.92 13.88
C TYR A 72 15.99 7.22 14.08
N ARG A 73 15.54 8.35 13.51
CA ARG A 73 16.17 9.66 13.77
C ARG A 73 16.08 10.07 15.23
N LEU A 74 14.95 9.80 15.89
CA LEU A 74 14.81 10.04 17.33
C LEU A 74 15.72 9.14 18.15
N LEU A 75 15.85 7.86 17.78
CA LEU A 75 16.80 6.95 18.41
C LEU A 75 18.25 7.39 18.23
N ASP A 76 18.61 7.87 17.05
CA ASP A 76 19.96 8.35 16.77
C ASP A 76 20.30 9.61 17.59
N GLN A 77 19.32 10.50 17.79
CA GLN A 77 19.43 11.63 18.71
C GLN A 77 19.57 11.16 20.16
N ALA A 78 18.73 10.22 20.59
CA ALA A 78 18.75 9.70 21.96
C ALA A 78 20.05 8.96 22.30
N TRP A 79 20.65 8.26 21.33
CA TRP A 79 21.97 7.65 21.49
C TRP A 79 23.09 8.69 21.69
N GLN A 80 22.94 9.89 21.14
CA GLN A 80 23.99 10.93 21.11
C GLN A 80 23.80 12.04 22.15
N SER A 81 22.67 12.09 22.86
CA SER A 81 22.39 13.15 23.82
C SER A 81 23.32 13.06 25.06
N ALA A 82 24.05 14.15 25.34
CA ALA A 82 24.87 14.37 26.53
C ALA A 82 24.84 15.86 26.97
N PRO A 83 24.89 16.19 28.28
CA PRO A 83 24.75 15.28 29.41
C PRO A 83 23.36 14.65 29.41
N PHE A 84 23.28 13.41 29.89
CA PHE A 84 22.05 12.63 29.90
C PHE A 84 21.07 13.09 31.01
N THR A 85 20.99 14.39 31.26
CA THR A 85 20.16 14.99 32.33
C THR A 85 18.84 15.54 31.81
N ASP A 86 18.78 15.91 30.53
CA ASP A 86 17.53 16.24 29.85
C ASP A 86 17.14 15.03 28.99
N HIS A 87 16.37 14.12 29.58
CA HIS A 87 15.83 12.96 28.89
C HIS A 87 15.35 13.37 27.48
N PRO A 88 15.89 12.78 26.40
CA PRO A 88 15.48 13.14 25.04
C PRO A 88 14.00 12.80 24.88
N ASN A 89 13.12 13.81 24.97
CA ASN A 89 11.66 13.76 24.82
C ASN A 89 11.09 12.32 24.76
N TRP A 90 11.08 11.60 25.88
CA TRP A 90 10.52 10.23 25.92
C TRP A 90 9.08 10.20 25.40
N GLU A 91 8.36 11.29 25.61
CA GLU A 91 7.06 11.55 25.01
C GLU A 91 7.11 11.55 23.47
N ALA A 92 8.09 12.21 22.84
CA ALA A 92 8.26 12.15 21.39
C ALA A 92 8.62 10.74 20.90
N GLY A 93 9.44 10.00 21.66
CA GLY A 93 9.73 8.59 21.37
C GLY A 93 8.48 7.70 21.44
N PHE A 94 7.66 7.89 22.47
CA PHE A 94 6.37 7.20 22.61
C PHE A 94 5.40 7.55 21.48
N VAL A 95 5.27 8.84 21.16
CA VAL A 95 4.43 9.33 20.04
C VAL A 95 4.90 8.73 18.73
N ALA A 96 6.20 8.76 18.43
CA ALA A 96 6.75 8.17 17.21
C ALA A 96 6.47 6.67 17.11
N ARG A 97 6.64 5.93 18.22
CA ARG A 97 6.35 4.49 18.24
C ARG A 97 4.86 4.23 18.01
N ARG A 98 3.98 5.03 18.62
CA ARG A 98 2.54 4.93 18.41
C ARG A 98 2.14 5.18 16.96
N VAL A 99 2.66 6.24 16.34
CA VAL A 99 2.37 6.57 14.93
C VAL A 99 2.91 5.47 14.00
N MET A 100 4.07 4.90 14.30
CA MET A 100 4.60 3.73 13.61
C MET A 100 3.67 2.51 13.76
N ASP A 101 3.18 2.22 14.98
CA ASP A 101 2.24 1.13 15.23
C ASP A 101 0.92 1.31 14.46
N GLU A 102 0.41 2.55 14.37
CA GLU A 102 -0.78 2.90 13.59
C GLU A 102 -0.59 2.70 12.08
N THR A 103 0.59 3.03 11.54
CA THR A 103 0.92 2.75 10.13
C THR A 103 1.17 1.27 9.87
N TYR A 104 1.71 0.53 10.84
CA TYR A 104 1.83 -0.92 10.76
C TYR A 104 0.46 -1.62 10.63
N VAL A 105 -0.58 -1.15 11.33
CA VAL A 105 -1.95 -1.66 11.14
C VAL A 105 -2.40 -1.52 9.69
N ARG A 106 -2.06 -0.42 9.01
CA ARG A 106 -2.38 -0.26 7.57
C ARG A 106 -1.64 -1.27 6.70
N VAL A 107 -0.38 -1.56 7.01
CA VAL A 107 0.38 -2.62 6.33
C VAL A 107 -0.29 -3.99 6.50
N GLN A 108 -0.82 -4.30 7.69
CA GLN A 108 -1.56 -5.55 7.91
C GLN A 108 -2.87 -5.63 7.09
N LEU A 109 -3.54 -4.49 6.90
CA LEU A 109 -4.80 -4.44 6.17
C LEU A 109 -4.59 -4.56 4.66
N GLU A 110 -3.58 -3.88 4.12
CA GLU A 110 -3.38 -3.77 2.67
C GLU A 110 -2.47 -4.88 2.12
N GLY A 111 -1.46 -5.29 2.90
CA GLY A 111 -0.40 -6.19 2.46
C GLY A 111 -0.69 -7.68 2.69
N PRO A 112 0.00 -8.59 1.99
CA PRO A 112 -0.04 -10.01 2.29
C PRO A 112 0.63 -10.31 3.64
N ALA A 113 0.31 -11.48 4.20
CA ALA A 113 0.79 -11.90 5.52
C ALA A 113 2.32 -11.85 5.68
N GLU A 114 3.07 -12.15 4.62
CA GLU A 114 4.54 -12.13 4.62
C GLU A 114 5.10 -10.70 4.82
N VAL A 115 4.50 -9.70 4.15
CA VAL A 115 4.88 -8.30 4.32
C VAL A 115 4.53 -7.83 5.74
N ALA A 116 3.34 -8.20 6.23
CA ALA A 116 2.91 -7.87 7.59
C ALA A 116 3.82 -8.51 8.66
N ALA A 117 4.28 -9.75 8.45
CA ALA A 117 5.22 -10.41 9.35
C ALA A 117 6.59 -9.72 9.36
N SER A 118 7.08 -9.31 8.18
CA SER A 118 8.33 -8.57 8.08
C SER A 118 8.24 -7.17 8.73
N ALA A 119 7.13 -6.46 8.52
CA ALA A 119 6.86 -5.18 9.19
C ALA A 119 6.80 -5.34 10.72
N ALA A 120 6.22 -6.43 11.22
CA ALA A 120 6.21 -6.74 12.66
C ALA A 120 7.63 -6.90 13.23
N ALA A 121 8.54 -7.49 12.46
CA ALA A 121 9.94 -7.62 12.85
C ALA A 121 10.62 -6.24 12.99
N VAL A 122 10.34 -5.31 12.08
CA VAL A 122 10.80 -3.92 12.15
C VAL A 122 10.26 -3.23 13.40
N VAL A 123 8.95 -3.27 13.64
CA VAL A 123 8.31 -2.68 14.85
C VAL A 123 8.95 -3.23 16.13
N LYS A 124 9.16 -4.56 16.19
CA LYS A 124 9.82 -5.22 17.32
C LYS A 124 11.27 -4.78 17.48
N SER A 125 11.99 -4.57 16.38
CA SER A 125 13.38 -4.09 16.37
C SER A 125 13.47 -2.68 16.95
N VAL A 126 12.67 -1.74 16.43
CA VAL A 126 12.54 -0.36 16.92
C VAL A 126 12.19 -0.34 18.41
N GLY A 127 11.18 -1.10 18.81
CA GLY A 127 10.75 -1.15 20.21
C GLY A 127 11.78 -1.79 21.16
N LYS A 128 12.68 -2.65 20.67
CA LYS A 128 13.81 -3.17 21.46
C LYS A 128 14.90 -2.11 21.62
N GLU A 129 15.17 -1.34 20.57
CA GLU A 129 16.18 -0.29 20.59
C GLU A 129 15.80 0.84 21.55
N PHE A 130 14.54 1.31 21.53
CA PHE A 130 14.06 2.30 22.50
C PHE A 130 14.26 1.84 23.95
N ARG A 131 13.89 0.59 24.26
CA ARG A 131 14.09 0.01 25.61
C ARG A 131 15.55 -0.16 25.98
N LEU A 132 16.42 -0.41 24.99
CA LEU A 132 17.85 -0.50 25.22
C LEU A 132 18.39 0.87 25.65
N VAL A 133 18.09 1.92 24.89
CA VAL A 133 18.49 3.30 25.22
C VAL A 133 17.95 3.70 26.60
N GLU A 134 16.67 3.42 26.88
CA GLU A 134 16.02 3.71 28.17
C GLU A 134 16.71 3.03 29.35
N ARG A 135 17.10 1.78 29.18
CA ARG A 135 17.80 1.04 30.24
C ARG A 135 19.22 1.57 30.44
N THR A 136 19.99 1.79 29.37
CA THR A 136 21.35 2.35 29.44
C THR A 136 21.34 3.69 30.16
N ALA A 137 20.33 4.50 29.85
CA ALA A 137 20.01 5.77 30.48
C ALA A 137 19.76 5.68 31.99
N VAL A 138 18.86 4.79 32.42
CA VAL A 138 18.52 4.61 33.85
C VAL A 138 19.68 4.03 34.65
N GLU A 139 20.48 3.13 34.06
CA GLU A 139 21.59 2.47 34.74
C GLU A 139 22.79 3.40 35.00
N HIS A 140 22.91 4.52 34.28
CA HIS A 140 24.08 5.41 34.29
C HIS A 140 23.72 6.87 34.61
N GLU A 141 22.74 7.09 35.50
CA GLU A 141 22.28 8.44 35.91
C GLU A 141 23.44 9.42 36.13
N SER A 142 23.38 10.56 35.44
CA SER A 142 24.23 11.75 35.65
C SER A 142 25.72 11.60 35.29
N GLY A 143 26.01 11.12 34.08
CA GLY A 143 27.33 11.21 33.47
C GLY A 143 27.41 12.24 32.34
N ASP A 144 28.61 12.77 32.09
CA ASP A 144 28.91 13.60 30.91
C ASP A 144 28.92 12.79 29.58
N LEU A 145 28.79 11.47 29.68
CA LEU A 145 28.83 10.53 28.56
C LEU A 145 27.44 10.28 27.97
N SER A 146 27.38 10.14 26.65
CA SER A 146 26.18 9.73 25.92
C SER A 146 25.89 8.24 26.08
N PRO A 147 24.64 7.78 25.88
CA PRO A 147 24.32 6.35 25.86
C PRO A 147 25.14 5.55 24.84
N ALA A 148 25.51 6.17 23.72
CA ALA A 148 26.36 5.56 22.71
C ALA A 148 27.79 5.25 23.21
N GLU A 149 28.32 6.07 24.11
CA GLU A 149 29.63 5.87 24.73
C GLU A 149 29.55 4.85 25.87
N LEU A 150 28.47 4.89 26.64
CA LEU A 150 28.21 3.97 27.75
C LEU A 150 27.97 2.53 27.27
N ASP A 151 27.24 2.35 26.16
CA ASP A 151 26.94 1.02 25.59
C ASP A 151 27.18 0.98 24.07
N SER A 152 28.44 1.16 23.67
CA SER A 152 28.85 1.13 22.25
C SER A 152 28.56 -0.23 21.57
N VAL A 153 28.64 -1.33 22.32
CA VAL A 153 28.38 -2.69 21.82
C VAL A 153 26.89 -2.88 21.58
N GLY A 154 26.04 -2.52 22.56
CA GLY A 154 24.59 -2.59 22.43
C GLY A 154 24.07 -1.70 21.31
N ARG A 155 24.59 -0.47 21.19
CA ARG A 155 24.28 0.42 20.06
C ARG A 155 24.64 -0.22 18.73
N SER A 156 25.84 -0.76 18.59
CA SER A 156 26.30 -1.40 17.34
C SER A 156 25.41 -2.58 16.96
N ALA A 157 25.00 -3.40 17.94
CA ALA A 157 24.09 -4.51 17.73
C ALA A 157 22.68 -4.04 17.31
N ALA A 158 22.17 -2.98 17.94
CA ALA A 158 20.88 -2.39 17.60
C ALA A 158 20.86 -1.81 16.18
N VAL A 159 21.89 -1.05 15.80
CA VAL A 159 22.05 -0.50 14.44
C VAL A 159 22.11 -1.61 13.40
N LYS A 160 22.86 -2.70 13.68
CA LYS A 160 22.90 -3.87 12.79
C LYS A 160 21.52 -4.53 12.64
N ALA A 161 20.78 -4.70 13.74
CA ALA A 161 19.44 -5.27 13.71
C ALA A 161 18.45 -4.39 12.93
N ARG A 162 18.50 -3.06 13.14
CA ARG A 162 17.77 -2.05 12.38
C ARG A 162 17.94 -2.25 10.88
N PHE A 163 19.19 -2.29 10.39
CA PHE A 163 19.47 -2.46 8.96
C PHE A 163 18.91 -3.78 8.43
N ALA A 164 19.23 -4.90 9.09
CA ALA A 164 18.78 -6.22 8.65
C ALA A 164 17.25 -6.30 8.55
N THR A 165 16.51 -5.88 9.60
CA THR A 165 15.05 -5.96 9.58
C THR A 165 14.40 -5.03 8.56
N THR A 166 14.98 -3.86 8.31
CA THR A 166 14.45 -2.89 7.35
C THR A 166 14.71 -3.35 5.92
N GLU A 167 15.89 -3.90 5.65
CA GLU A 167 16.25 -4.50 4.36
C GLU A 167 15.34 -5.69 4.03
N ASP A 168 15.13 -6.60 4.99
CA ASP A 168 14.22 -7.74 4.84
C ASP A 168 12.79 -7.28 4.50
N PHE A 169 12.28 -6.24 5.16
CA PHE A 169 10.99 -5.65 4.84
C PHE A 169 10.94 -5.10 3.41
N ILE A 170 11.96 -4.33 3.00
CA ILE A 170 12.02 -3.75 1.65
C ILE A 170 12.06 -4.86 0.59
N LEU A 171 12.83 -5.92 0.81
CA LEU A 171 12.93 -7.04 -0.12
C LEU A 171 11.57 -7.72 -0.32
N VAL A 172 10.89 -8.06 0.78
CA VAL A 172 9.56 -8.70 0.74
C VAL A 172 8.51 -7.77 0.12
N ALA A 173 8.52 -6.48 0.49
CA ALA A 173 7.60 -5.49 -0.07
C ALA A 173 7.79 -5.33 -1.59
N ARG A 174 9.04 -5.27 -2.07
CA ARG A 174 9.36 -5.18 -3.49
C ARG A 174 8.96 -6.44 -4.26
N SER A 175 9.21 -7.64 -3.70
CA SER A 175 8.78 -8.87 -4.36
C SER A 175 7.26 -8.95 -4.47
N THR A 176 6.51 -8.50 -3.45
CA THR A 176 5.05 -8.43 -3.52
C THR A 176 4.57 -7.44 -4.58
N LEU A 177 5.14 -6.24 -4.64
CA LEU A 177 4.72 -5.22 -5.62
C LEU A 177 5.08 -5.60 -7.07
N ASN A 178 6.18 -6.33 -7.28
CA ASN A 178 6.65 -6.75 -8.61
C ASN A 178 6.05 -8.09 -9.05
N GLY A 179 5.79 -9.02 -8.13
CA GLY A 179 5.20 -10.33 -8.42
C GLY A 179 3.79 -10.25 -9.02
N GLU A 180 3.10 -9.13 -8.82
CA GLU A 180 1.79 -8.85 -9.42
C GLU A 180 1.85 -8.31 -10.86
N LEU A 181 3.05 -8.13 -11.43
CA LEU A 181 3.25 -7.76 -12.84
C LEU A 181 3.43 -8.98 -13.77
N GLY A 182 3.50 -10.19 -13.21
CA GLY A 182 3.77 -11.44 -13.95
C GLY A 182 2.59 -12.40 -14.10
N GLY A 183 1.37 -11.99 -13.74
CA GLY A 183 0.15 -12.80 -13.81
C GLY A 183 -0.87 -12.27 -14.80
#